data_AF-B9DRL5-F1
#
_entry.id   AF-B9DRL5-F1
#
_cell.length_a   1.000
_cell.length_b   1.000
_cell.length_c   1.000
_cell.angle_alpha   90.00
_cell.angle_beta   90.00
_cell.angle_gamma   90.00
#
_symmetry.space_group_name_H-M   'P 1'
#
loop_
_entity.id
_entity.type
_entity.pdbx_description
1 polymer ?
#
loop_
_entity_poly.entity_id
_entity_poly.type
_entity_poly.pdbx_seq_one_letter_code
_entity_poly.pdbx_strand_id
1 'polypeptide(L)'
;MGNYFKSLCLLLFSFLLVACSSSNGQNTSKHQKPNDGYVRLIVKEDTNTIDEKVPFQKGDTVMEILKENYKVKEEKGFIKAIDNYHQDEKKQVYWFFKVNDKMASKGADALQVKKGDVIYFYLDSVK
;
A
#
# COMPACT_ATOMS: atom_id res chain seq x y z
N MET A 1 -13.21 -57.40 -0.86
CA MET A 1 -13.12 -58.29 0.32
C MET A 1 -13.16 -57.44 1.57
N GLY A 2 -14.15 -57.68 2.44
CA GLY A 2 -14.20 -57.24 3.84
C GLY A 2 -14.74 -55.82 4.06
N ASN A 3 -16.05 -55.54 4.10
CA ASN A 3 -17.12 -55.93 5.03
C ASN A 3 -17.24 -55.06 6.31
N TYR A 4 -18.25 -54.20 6.29
CA TYR A 4 -19.26 -53.90 7.33
C TYR A 4 -18.86 -53.91 8.81
N PHE A 5 -19.07 -52.77 9.48
CA PHE A 5 -19.73 -52.81 10.79
C PHE A 5 -20.70 -51.62 10.95
N LYS A 6 -21.98 -51.96 10.92
CA LYS A 6 -23.11 -51.11 11.36
C LYS A 6 -22.94 -50.81 12.85
N SER A 7 -23.10 -49.57 13.27
CA SER A 7 -23.76 -49.32 14.56
C SER A 7 -24.47 -47.98 14.57
N LEU A 8 -25.79 -48.11 14.49
CA LEU A 8 -26.80 -47.11 14.76
C LEU A 8 -26.86 -46.89 16.27
N CYS A 9 -26.54 -45.69 16.74
CA CYS A 9 -27.03 -45.19 18.02
C CYS A 9 -27.46 -43.73 17.85
N LEU A 10 -28.77 -43.60 17.72
CA LEU A 10 -29.59 -42.43 17.91
C LEU A 10 -29.37 -41.85 19.32
N LEU A 11 -28.97 -40.58 19.45
CA LEU A 11 -29.28 -39.78 20.64
C LEU A 11 -29.45 -38.31 20.25
N LEU A 12 -30.70 -37.86 20.34
CA LEU A 12 -31.11 -36.46 20.42
C LEU A 12 -30.36 -35.78 21.57
N PHE A 13 -29.83 -34.58 21.32
CA PHE A 13 -29.98 -33.48 22.26
C PHE A 13 -29.99 -32.17 21.49
N SER A 14 -31.20 -31.69 21.22
CA SER A 14 -31.45 -30.30 20.88
C SER A 14 -31.01 -29.44 22.06
N PHE A 15 -29.85 -28.80 21.95
CA PHE A 15 -29.61 -27.54 22.63
C PHE A 15 -29.70 -26.43 21.60
N LEU A 16 -30.87 -25.78 21.62
CA LEU A 16 -31.06 -24.45 21.06
C LEU A 16 -30.16 -23.48 21.84
N LEU A 17 -28.93 -23.26 21.39
CA LEU A 17 -28.21 -22.03 21.70
C LEU A 17 -28.38 -21.07 20.53
N VAL A 18 -29.52 -20.37 20.53
CA VAL A 18 -29.59 -19.02 19.98
C VAL A 18 -28.81 -18.15 20.95
N ALA A 19 -27.49 -18.08 20.74
CA ALA A 19 -26.68 -16.98 21.24
C ALA A 19 -26.65 -15.91 20.14
N CYS A 20 -27.70 -15.08 20.10
CA CYS A 20 -27.56 -13.73 19.58
C CYS A 20 -26.73 -12.95 20.60
N SER A 21 -25.41 -13.13 20.57
CA SER A 21 -24.57 -12.01 20.95
C SER A 21 -24.52 -11.11 19.73
N SER A 22 -25.16 -9.94 19.83
CA SER A 22 -24.80 -8.78 19.03
C SER A 22 -23.31 -8.49 19.25
N SER A 23 -22.44 -9.21 18.54
CA SER A 23 -21.17 -8.65 18.11
C SER A 23 -21.56 -7.63 17.06
N ASN A 24 -21.95 -6.46 17.58
CA ASN A 24 -21.90 -5.19 16.91
C ASN A 24 -20.60 -5.23 16.13
N GLY A 25 -20.71 -5.50 14.83
CA GLY A 25 -19.56 -5.56 13.96
C GLY A 25 -18.88 -4.23 14.19
N GLN A 26 -17.76 -4.26 14.91
CA GLN A 26 -16.74 -3.27 14.77
C GLN A 26 -16.29 -3.44 13.33
N ASN A 27 -17.08 -2.85 12.43
CA ASN A 27 -16.55 -1.97 11.42
C ASN A 27 -15.58 -1.10 12.22
N THR A 28 -14.33 -1.55 12.27
CA THR A 28 -13.20 -0.66 12.29
C THR A 28 -13.41 0.19 11.04
N SER A 29 -14.26 1.20 11.17
CA SER A 29 -14.20 2.39 10.36
C SER A 29 -12.80 2.89 10.60
N LYS A 30 -11.85 2.42 9.77
CA LYS A 30 -10.71 3.21 9.38
C LYS A 30 -11.32 4.59 9.18
N HIS A 31 -11.00 5.49 10.10
CA HIS A 31 -11.39 6.88 10.03
C HIS A 31 -10.92 7.31 8.64
N GLN A 32 -11.81 7.32 7.66
CA GLN A 32 -11.44 7.65 6.29
C GLN A 32 -11.12 9.13 6.38
N LYS A 33 -9.82 9.45 6.41
CA LYS A 33 -9.31 10.80 6.21
C LYS A 33 -10.13 11.38 5.05
N PRO A 34 -10.83 12.52 5.22
CA PRO A 34 -11.51 13.14 4.09
C PRO A 34 -10.45 13.40 3.01
N ASN A 35 -10.65 12.87 1.80
CA ASN A 35 -9.70 13.07 0.71
C ASN A 35 -10.06 14.32 -0.08
N ASP A 36 -9.05 15.07 -0.49
CA ASP A 36 -9.17 16.28 -1.33
C ASP A 36 -9.12 15.93 -2.84
N GLY A 37 -9.00 14.63 -3.14
CA GLY A 37 -9.01 14.07 -4.48
C GLY A 37 -8.12 12.86 -4.57
N TYR A 38 -7.65 12.59 -5.79
CA TYR A 38 -6.79 11.46 -6.10
C TYR A 38 -5.59 11.91 -6.95
N VAL A 39 -4.50 11.20 -6.77
CA VAL A 39 -3.32 11.23 -7.65
C VAL A 39 -3.11 9.84 -8.24
N ARG A 40 -2.31 9.76 -9.30
CA ARG A 40 -1.82 8.50 -9.85
C ARG A 40 -0.41 8.27 -9.33
N LEU A 41 -0.23 7.24 -8.52
CA LEU A 41 1.06 6.85 -7.97
C LEU A 41 1.56 5.64 -8.77
N ILE A 42 2.70 5.80 -9.43
CA ILE A 42 3.32 4.78 -10.25
C ILE A 42 4.68 4.46 -9.66
N VAL A 43 4.91 3.20 -9.32
CA VAL A 43 6.19 2.70 -8.82
C VAL A 43 6.72 1.68 -9.82
N LYS A 44 7.81 2.04 -10.51
CA LYS A 44 8.58 1.08 -11.30
C LYS A 44 9.59 0.41 -10.38
N GLU A 45 9.35 -0.87 -10.16
CA GLU A 45 10.24 -1.76 -9.45
C GLU A 45 11.35 -2.22 -10.41
N ASP A 46 11.69 -3.50 -10.45
CA ASP A 46 12.62 -4.06 -11.43
C ASP A 46 11.97 -4.14 -12.83
N THR A 47 11.31 -5.25 -13.13
CA THR A 47 10.62 -5.47 -14.42
C THR A 47 9.14 -5.09 -14.38
N ASN A 48 8.59 -4.90 -13.18
CA ASN A 48 7.19 -4.58 -12.96
C ASN A 48 7.00 -3.07 -12.76
N THR A 49 5.84 -2.58 -13.21
CA THR A 49 5.38 -1.22 -12.93
C THR A 49 3.99 -1.30 -12.34
N ILE A 50 3.87 -0.84 -11.10
CA ILE A 50 2.60 -0.75 -10.39
C ILE A 50 2.05 0.65 -10.61
N ASP A 51 0.76 0.75 -10.92
CA ASP A 51 0.09 1.99 -11.27
C ASP A 51 -1.27 2.06 -10.58
N GLU A 52 -1.35 2.96 -9.61
CA GLU A 52 -2.47 3.00 -8.67
C GLU A 52 -3.05 4.41 -8.57
N LYS A 53 -4.36 4.46 -8.35
CA LYS A 53 -5.06 5.70 -8.04
C LYS A 53 -5.25 5.79 -6.52
N VAL A 54 -4.51 6.69 -5.89
CA VAL A 54 -4.47 6.82 -4.42
C VAL A 54 -5.09 8.14 -3.98
N PRO A 55 -5.85 8.17 -2.87
CA PRO A 55 -6.37 9.41 -2.32
C PRO A 55 -5.23 10.27 -1.77
N PHE A 56 -5.45 11.58 -1.70
CA PHE A 56 -4.54 12.50 -1.00
C PHE A 56 -5.33 13.55 -0.22
N GLN A 57 -4.65 14.22 0.71
CA GLN A 57 -5.14 15.42 1.37
C GLN A 57 -4.34 16.66 0.97
N LYS A 58 -5.00 17.81 1.01
CA LYS A 58 -4.38 19.09 0.73
C LYS A 58 -3.23 19.34 1.71
N GLY A 59 -2.05 19.53 1.15
CA GLY A 59 -0.82 19.74 1.92
C GLY A 59 0.06 18.50 1.99
N ASP A 60 -0.46 17.31 1.68
CA ASP A 60 0.33 16.09 1.60
C ASP A 60 1.44 16.25 0.56
N THR A 61 2.60 15.71 0.91
CA THR A 61 3.81 15.70 0.10
C THR A 61 3.91 14.41 -0.70
N VAL A 62 4.73 14.43 -1.75
CA VAL A 62 5.01 13.24 -2.56
C VAL A 62 5.55 12.08 -1.69
N MET A 63 6.39 12.37 -0.69
CA MET A 63 6.92 11.38 0.25
C MET A 63 5.84 10.81 1.17
N GLU A 64 4.91 11.63 1.66
CA GLU A 64 3.79 11.17 2.48
C GLU A 64 2.88 10.24 1.69
N ILE A 65 2.52 10.62 0.46
CA ILE A 65 1.73 9.76 -0.43
C ILE A 65 2.44 8.43 -0.67
N LEU A 66 3.75 8.43 -0.87
CA LEU A 66 4.49 7.18 -1.02
C LEU A 66 4.45 6.33 0.26
N LYS A 67 4.69 6.93 1.44
CA LYS A 67 4.72 6.25 2.75
C LYS A 67 3.37 5.72 3.20
N GLU A 68 2.27 6.35 2.80
CA GLU A 68 0.91 5.88 3.11
C GLU A 68 0.55 4.60 2.33
N ASN A 69 1.21 4.35 1.18
CA ASN A 69 0.90 3.23 0.29
C ASN A 69 1.99 2.15 0.27
N TYR A 70 3.24 2.49 0.57
CA TYR A 70 4.41 1.60 0.49
C TYR A 70 5.26 1.67 1.75
N LYS A 71 6.02 0.61 2.03
CA LYS A 71 7.03 0.63 3.10
C LYS A 71 8.29 1.32 2.61
N VAL A 72 8.48 2.58 3.00
CA VAL A 72 9.64 3.37 2.60
C VAL A 72 10.74 3.31 3.67
N LYS A 73 11.97 2.98 3.26
CA LYS A 73 13.17 3.24 4.06
C LYS A 73 13.81 4.53 3.56
N GLU A 74 14.04 5.47 4.47
CA GLU A 74 14.59 6.77 4.16
C GLU A 74 15.81 7.05 5.03
N GLU A 75 16.79 7.77 4.48
CA GLU A 75 17.90 8.34 5.24
C GLU A 75 18.21 9.74 4.71
N LYS A 76 18.14 10.74 5.60
CA LYS A 76 18.44 12.16 5.28
C LYS A 76 17.64 12.72 4.10
N GLY A 77 16.35 12.38 3.97
CA GLY A 77 15.51 12.84 2.86
C GLY A 77 15.60 11.99 1.60
N PHE A 78 16.50 11.00 1.54
CA PHE A 78 16.67 10.13 0.38
C PHE A 78 15.99 8.78 0.60
N ILE A 79 15.24 8.33 -0.42
CA ILE A 79 14.61 7.02 -0.43
C ILE A 79 15.69 5.96 -0.67
N LYS A 80 15.91 5.10 0.33
CA LYS A 80 16.83 3.97 0.26
C LYS A 80 16.16 2.70 -0.26
N ALA A 81 14.86 2.54 0.04
CA ALA A 81 14.06 1.45 -0.47
C ALA A 81 12.57 1.78 -0.50
N ILE A 82 11.87 1.19 -1.46
CA ILE A 82 10.41 1.11 -1.52
C ILE A 82 10.07 -0.38 -1.47
N ASP A 83 9.34 -0.79 -0.43
CA ASP A 83 9.13 -2.18 -0.03
C ASP A 83 10.44 -2.98 0.07
N ASN A 84 10.64 -3.94 -0.84
CA ASN A 84 11.82 -4.81 -0.87
C ASN A 84 12.83 -4.39 -1.96
N TYR A 85 12.60 -3.27 -2.65
CA TYR A 85 13.44 -2.78 -3.74
C TYR A 85 14.38 -1.69 -3.26
N HIS A 86 15.67 -2.02 -3.27
CA HIS A 86 16.75 -1.21 -2.69
C HIS A 86 17.54 -0.47 -3.77
N GLN A 87 18.05 0.70 -3.41
CA GLN A 87 19.10 1.36 -4.18
C GLN A 87 20.43 0.57 -4.12
N ASP A 88 21.30 0.79 -5.10
CA ASP A 88 22.65 0.21 -5.15
C ASP A 88 23.67 1.34 -5.25
N GLU A 89 24.15 1.79 -4.09
CA GLU A 89 25.12 2.89 -4.00
C GLU A 89 26.45 2.57 -4.68
N LYS A 90 26.86 1.28 -4.72
CA LYS A 90 28.10 0.87 -5.39
C LYS A 90 28.00 1.02 -6.90
N LYS A 91 26.79 0.82 -7.45
CA LYS A 91 26.49 1.04 -8.87
C LYS A 91 25.91 2.43 -9.16
N GLN A 92 25.87 3.30 -8.15
CA GLN A 92 25.28 4.63 -8.23
C GLN A 92 23.83 4.63 -8.74
N VAL A 93 23.06 3.59 -8.40
CA VAL A 93 21.64 3.46 -8.74
C VAL A 93 20.81 3.94 -7.55
N TYR A 94 19.95 4.92 -7.76
CA TYR A 94 19.15 5.57 -6.73
C TYR A 94 17.68 5.66 -7.13
N TRP A 95 16.81 5.88 -6.15
CA TRP A 95 15.41 6.20 -6.38
C TRP A 95 15.26 7.64 -6.85
N PHE A 96 14.64 7.80 -8.01
CA PHE A 96 14.23 9.08 -8.58
C PHE A 96 12.71 9.14 -8.64
N PHE A 97 12.21 10.37 -8.78
CA PHE A 97 10.80 10.57 -9.08
C PHE A 97 10.56 11.70 -10.07
N LYS A 98 9.43 11.61 -10.76
CA LYS A 98 8.89 12.66 -11.64
C LYS A 98 7.47 12.98 -11.22
N VAL A 99 7.05 14.20 -11.50
CA VAL A 99 5.64 14.61 -11.39
C VAL A 99 5.20 15.14 -12.74
N ASN A 100 4.14 14.57 -13.30
CA ASN A 100 3.59 14.92 -14.61
C ASN A 100 4.68 14.91 -15.71
N ASP A 101 5.44 13.81 -15.75
CA ASP A 101 6.55 13.54 -16.68
C ASP A 101 7.74 14.52 -16.61
N LYS A 102 7.78 15.37 -15.58
CA LYS A 102 8.84 16.36 -15.37
C LYS A 102 9.64 16.03 -14.11
N MET A 103 10.95 16.28 -14.16
CA MET A 103 11.77 16.21 -12.94
C MET A 103 11.30 17.25 -11.94
N ALA A 104 11.14 16.83 -10.69
CA ALA A 104 10.72 17.70 -9.62
C ALA A 104 11.82 18.72 -9.27
N SER A 105 11.42 19.96 -9.02
CA SER A 105 12.32 21.04 -8.58
C SER A 105 12.60 21.04 -7.07
N LYS A 106 11.96 20.13 -6.33
CA LYS A 106 12.03 19.98 -4.87
C LYS A 106 12.12 18.50 -4.53
N GLY A 107 12.63 18.18 -3.35
CA GLY A 107 12.58 16.83 -2.79
C GLY A 107 11.16 16.34 -2.57
N ALA A 108 10.98 15.02 -2.50
CA ALA A 108 9.67 14.39 -2.32
C ALA A 108 9.01 14.78 -0.99
N ASP A 109 9.80 15.09 0.03
CA ASP A 109 9.41 15.58 1.35
C ASP A 109 8.91 17.04 1.36
N ALA A 110 9.24 17.81 0.33
CA ALA A 110 8.90 19.23 0.23
C ALA A 110 7.93 19.55 -0.93
N LEU A 111 7.72 18.61 -1.85
CA LEU A 111 6.81 18.79 -2.97
C LEU A 111 5.40 18.35 -2.60
N GLN A 112 4.49 19.30 -2.46
CA GLN A 112 3.08 19.02 -2.24
C GLN A 112 2.39 18.52 -3.50
N VAL A 113 1.52 17.53 -3.34
CA VAL A 113 0.75 16.95 -4.44
C VAL A 113 -0.51 17.76 -4.72
N LYS A 114 -0.98 17.70 -5.97
CA LYS A 114 -2.22 18.30 -6.43
C LYS A 114 -3.12 17.26 -7.06
N LYS A 115 -4.42 17.53 -7.05
CA LYS A 115 -5.42 16.68 -7.67
C LYS A 115 -5.06 16.41 -9.13
N GLY A 116 -5.00 15.12 -9.49
CA GLY A 116 -4.69 14.67 -10.83
C GLY A 116 -3.21 14.56 -11.17
N ASP A 117 -2.30 14.85 -10.23
CA ASP A 117 -0.88 14.63 -10.46
C ASP A 117 -0.57 13.16 -10.74
N VAL A 118 0.38 12.94 -11.64
CA VAL A 118 0.99 11.63 -11.91
C VAL A 118 2.39 11.63 -11.30
N ILE A 119 2.60 10.80 -10.29
CA ILE A 119 3.85 10.66 -9.56
C ILE A 119 4.50 9.35 -9.99
N TYR A 120 5.70 9.40 -10.55
CA TYR A 120 6.40 8.23 -11.08
C TYR A 120 7.73 8.02 -10.36
N PHE A 121 7.86 6.95 -9.59
CA PHE A 121 9.09 6.53 -8.92
C PHE A 121 9.80 5.44 -9.74
N TYR A 122 11.12 5.51 -9.81
CA TYR A 122 11.95 4.55 -10.55
C TYR A 122 13.38 4.55 -10.03
N LEU A 123 14.07 3.41 -10.18
CA LEU A 123 15.52 3.32 -9.99
C LEU A 123 16.23 3.73 -11.28
N ASP A 124 17.27 4.56 -11.17
CA ASP A 124 18.16 4.92 -12.28
C ASP A 124 19.56 5.21 -11.78
N SER A 125 20.56 5.20 -12.68
CA SER A 125 21.93 5.55 -12.33
C SER A 125 22.22 7.03 -12.50
N VAL A 126 22.99 7.60 -11.56
CA VAL A 126 23.60 8.92 -11.76
C VAL A 126 24.71 8.75 -12.80
N LYS A 127 24.61 9.47 -13.92
CA LYS A 127 25.64 9.50 -14.97
C LYS A 127 26.77 10.46 -14.62
#